data_AF-A0A837J9B1-F1
#
_entry.id   AF-A0A837J9B1-F1
#
_cell.length_a   1.000
_cell.length_b   1.000
_cell.length_c   1.000
_cell.angle_alpha   90.00
_cell.angle_beta   90.00
_cell.angle_gamma   90.00
#
_symmetry.space_group_name_H-M   'P 1'
#
loop_
_entity.id
_entity.type
_entity.pdbx_description
1 polymer ?
#
loop_
_entity_poly.entity_id
_entity_poly.type
_entity_poly.pdbx_seq_one_letter_code
_entity_poly.pdbx_strand_id
1 'polypeptide(L)'
;MKLEITDKIKQLEIEDIKENLFHYSYDNKSLKALVKNNTSKDDISYITAYSSFIGEIYENIIYELLLKYVLTQDEITRFVLKGPYQAKENHFIKSGLLIDSSSQIVYKSAYKDISEFDALFFTKDSLYFVEMSTSKKTASLNKRLVKKYALLKMIFPTLNIKALIVVTQGSVGLKNFPSYATIWVTKDLEDKELIEKIIFAKKVKNDVQTLEVPKNDKYIEAYKIKYKKFPYFPTLEWILNTSRQNPRFVVDLRFFSSAKMSLYFDIYTKLYIGYTTTEEFKVLYEEFDLEARSNMIIVTLEKVNQTQIDIVYYVKETNDKLKRVRLQENEVSIKDKELDGFTNAEVRFFMKILEEKHHLTVDNIKHILKHISLIK
;
A
#
# COMPACT_ATOMS: atom_id res chain seq x y z
N MET A 1 -19.49 -8.70 -15.97
CA MET A 1 -18.33 -8.64 -16.88
C MET A 1 -17.26 -9.59 -16.39
N LYS A 2 -16.83 -10.52 -17.23
CA LYS A 2 -15.65 -11.37 -17.03
C LYS A 2 -14.55 -10.78 -17.90
N LEU A 3 -13.46 -10.29 -17.30
CA LEU A 3 -12.34 -9.72 -18.04
C LEU A 3 -11.53 -10.85 -18.67
N GLU A 4 -11.63 -11.00 -19.98
CA GLU A 4 -10.87 -12.01 -20.71
C GLU A 4 -9.55 -11.41 -21.20
N ILE A 5 -8.47 -12.14 -20.92
CA ILE A 5 -7.13 -11.77 -21.35
C ILE A 5 -7.01 -12.00 -22.86
N THR A 6 -6.51 -11.01 -23.59
CA THR A 6 -6.19 -11.17 -25.01
C THR A 6 -4.88 -11.93 -25.19
N ASP A 7 -4.70 -12.61 -26.32
CA ASP A 7 -3.42 -13.28 -26.63
C ASP A 7 -2.24 -12.30 -26.63
N LYS A 8 -2.44 -11.08 -27.12
CA LYS A 8 -1.42 -10.02 -27.08
C LYS A 8 -0.84 -9.77 -25.68
N ILE A 9 -1.71 -9.59 -24.68
CA ILE A 9 -1.33 -9.42 -23.27
C ILE A 9 -0.71 -10.71 -22.71
N LYS A 10 -1.33 -11.85 -23.02
CA LYS A 10 -0.87 -13.17 -22.55
C LYS A 10 0.56 -13.48 -23.01
N GLN A 11 0.89 -13.14 -24.25
CA GLN A 11 2.19 -13.40 -24.87
C GLN A 11 3.20 -12.27 -24.66
N LEU A 12 2.80 -11.12 -24.08
CA LEU A 12 3.60 -9.90 -24.01
C LEU A 12 4.11 -9.45 -25.39
N GLU A 13 3.20 -9.38 -26.37
CA GLU A 13 3.50 -8.82 -27.68
C GLU A 13 3.57 -7.28 -27.58
N ILE A 14 4.76 -6.73 -27.74
CA ILE A 14 5.07 -5.33 -27.42
C ILE A 14 5.53 -4.49 -28.61
N GLU A 15 5.60 -5.06 -29.81
CA GLU A 15 6.18 -4.46 -31.01
C GLU A 15 5.67 -3.04 -31.27
N ASP A 16 4.37 -2.81 -31.06
CA ASP A 16 3.69 -1.54 -31.32
C ASP A 16 3.60 -0.61 -30.10
N ILE A 17 4.31 -0.94 -29.00
CA ILE A 17 4.45 -0.11 -27.80
C ILE A 17 5.92 0.06 -27.36
N LYS A 18 6.88 -0.59 -28.03
CA LYS A 18 8.31 -0.57 -27.64
C LYS A 18 8.85 0.85 -27.47
N GLU A 19 8.53 1.76 -28.40
CA GLU A 19 8.96 3.16 -28.33
C GLU A 19 8.37 3.89 -27.11
N ASN A 20 7.10 3.63 -26.79
CA ASN A 20 6.42 4.23 -25.63
C ASN A 20 7.16 3.93 -24.32
N LEU A 21 7.80 2.76 -24.21
CA LEU A 21 8.50 2.35 -22.98
C LEU A 21 9.70 3.25 -22.64
N PHE A 22 10.31 3.91 -23.62
CA PHE A 22 11.44 4.83 -23.39
C PHE A 22 11.03 6.18 -22.79
N HIS A 23 9.72 6.45 -22.77
CA HIS A 23 9.14 7.67 -22.23
C HIS A 23 8.82 7.59 -20.74
N TYR A 24 8.88 6.39 -20.16
CA TYR A 24 8.70 6.18 -18.73
C TYR A 24 9.99 6.48 -17.95
N SER A 25 9.82 6.99 -16.73
CA SER A 25 10.96 7.24 -15.83
C SER A 25 11.20 6.04 -14.93
N TYR A 26 12.18 5.22 -15.29
CA TYR A 26 12.61 4.09 -14.45
C TYR A 26 13.58 4.49 -13.34
N ASP A 27 13.54 3.77 -12.21
CA ASP A 27 14.57 3.84 -11.16
C ASP A 27 15.69 2.82 -11.43
N ASN A 28 16.66 3.24 -12.24
CA ASN A 28 17.82 2.42 -12.61
C ASN A 28 19.15 2.94 -12.06
N LYS A 29 19.14 3.86 -11.09
CA LYS A 29 20.39 4.46 -10.56
C LYS A 29 21.28 3.42 -9.89
N SER A 30 20.71 2.62 -8.99
CA SER A 30 21.42 1.57 -8.26
C SER A 30 21.95 0.51 -9.22
N LEU A 31 21.11 0.04 -10.15
CA LEU A 31 21.50 -0.94 -11.15
C LEU A 31 22.63 -0.42 -12.07
N LYS A 32 22.55 0.84 -12.52
CA LYS A 32 23.63 1.49 -13.29
C LYS A 32 24.94 1.54 -12.53
N ALA A 33 24.89 1.85 -11.23
CA ALA A 33 26.10 1.90 -10.40
C ALA A 33 26.73 0.50 -10.28
N LEU A 34 25.93 -0.54 -10.05
CA LEU A 34 26.40 -1.92 -9.97
C LEU A 34 27.01 -2.39 -11.30
N VAL A 35 26.38 -2.06 -12.44
CA VAL A 35 26.96 -2.39 -13.75
C VAL A 35 28.28 -1.65 -13.99
N LYS A 36 28.36 -0.36 -13.67
CA LYS A 36 29.59 0.42 -13.81
C LYS A 36 30.74 -0.10 -12.93
N ASN A 37 30.41 -0.64 -11.77
CA ASN A 37 31.37 -1.23 -10.84
C ASN A 37 31.76 -2.67 -11.19
N ASN A 38 31.27 -3.22 -12.32
CA ASN A 38 31.46 -4.62 -12.71
C ASN A 38 31.05 -5.62 -11.60
N THR A 39 30.01 -5.29 -10.82
CA THR A 39 29.46 -6.22 -9.82
C THR A 39 28.97 -7.49 -10.52
N SER A 40 29.27 -8.65 -9.93
CA SER A 40 28.82 -9.93 -10.47
C SER A 40 27.29 -9.98 -10.59
N LYS A 41 26.79 -10.61 -11.67
CA LYS A 41 25.35 -10.83 -11.85
C LYS A 41 24.75 -11.81 -10.84
N ASP A 42 25.61 -12.61 -10.20
CA ASP A 42 25.24 -13.55 -9.14
C ASP A 42 25.21 -12.88 -7.77
N ASP A 43 25.65 -11.63 -7.66
CA ASP A 43 25.60 -10.86 -6.43
C ASP A 43 24.14 -10.55 -6.05
N ILE A 44 23.81 -10.74 -4.76
CA ILE A 44 22.46 -10.53 -4.23
C ILE A 44 21.96 -9.10 -4.50
N SER A 45 22.85 -8.10 -4.39
CA SER A 45 22.50 -6.70 -4.66
C SER A 45 22.15 -6.48 -6.13
N TYR A 46 22.89 -7.12 -7.05
CA TYR A 46 22.61 -7.07 -8.49
C TYR A 46 21.27 -7.76 -8.81
N ILE A 47 21.08 -8.99 -8.33
CA ILE A 47 19.86 -9.77 -8.56
C ILE A 47 18.63 -8.98 -8.07
N THR A 48 18.73 -8.37 -6.89
CA THR A 48 17.64 -7.60 -6.29
C THR A 48 17.33 -6.35 -7.11
N ALA A 49 18.35 -5.55 -7.44
CA ALA A 49 18.18 -4.33 -8.24
C ALA A 49 17.66 -4.64 -9.65
N TYR A 50 18.18 -5.69 -10.30
CA TYR A 50 17.74 -6.13 -11.62
C TYR A 50 16.30 -6.62 -11.59
N SER A 51 15.94 -7.48 -10.62
CA SER A 51 14.57 -7.99 -10.50
C SER A 51 13.54 -6.89 -10.26
N SER A 52 13.88 -5.90 -9.42
CA SER A 52 13.03 -4.72 -9.19
C SER A 52 12.83 -3.92 -10.47
N PHE A 53 13.91 -3.67 -11.21
CA PHE A 53 13.87 -2.92 -12.47
C PHE A 53 13.08 -3.64 -13.57
N ILE A 54 13.22 -4.97 -13.68
CA ILE A 54 12.40 -5.79 -14.59
C ILE A 54 10.91 -5.70 -14.22
N GLY A 55 10.60 -5.69 -12.92
CA GLY A 55 9.23 -5.49 -12.44
C GLY A 55 8.63 -4.18 -12.96
N GLU A 56 9.38 -3.09 -12.87
CA GLU A 56 8.93 -1.76 -13.34
C GLU A 56 8.71 -1.72 -14.86
N ILE A 57 9.58 -2.33 -15.67
CA ILE A 57 9.38 -2.45 -17.12
C ILE A 57 8.13 -3.29 -17.42
N TYR A 58 7.98 -4.43 -16.75
CA TYR A 58 6.83 -5.30 -16.92
C TYR A 58 5.51 -4.56 -16.61
N GLU A 59 5.47 -3.80 -15.53
CA GLU A 59 4.31 -2.98 -15.14
C GLU A 59 3.93 -1.98 -16.24
N ASN A 60 4.92 -1.28 -16.81
CA ASN A 60 4.66 -0.30 -17.88
C ASN A 60 4.24 -0.98 -19.19
N ILE A 61 4.79 -2.17 -19.52
CA ILE A 61 4.33 -2.97 -20.67
C ILE A 61 2.86 -3.33 -20.52
N ILE A 62 2.47 -3.89 -19.37
CA ILE A 62 1.07 -4.26 -19.14
C ILE A 62 0.18 -3.02 -19.15
N TYR A 63 0.63 -1.89 -18.60
CA TYR A 63 -0.12 -0.63 -18.63
C TYR A 63 -0.39 -0.14 -20.07
N GLU A 64 0.63 -0.14 -20.93
CA GLU A 64 0.50 0.20 -22.36
C GLU A 64 -0.46 -0.74 -23.11
N LEU A 65 -0.40 -2.04 -22.81
CA LEU A 65 -1.33 -3.00 -23.39
C LEU A 65 -2.75 -2.82 -22.87
N LEU A 66 -2.91 -2.43 -21.59
CA LEU A 66 -4.21 -2.11 -21.00
C LEU A 66 -4.83 -0.87 -21.62
N LEU A 67 -4.04 0.17 -21.96
CA LEU A 67 -4.52 1.34 -22.70
C LEU A 67 -5.21 0.92 -24.02
N LYS A 68 -4.60 -0.01 -24.77
CA LYS A 68 -5.18 -0.53 -26.00
C LYS A 68 -6.40 -1.42 -25.72
N TYR A 69 -6.31 -2.28 -24.70
CA TYR A 69 -7.38 -3.18 -24.30
C TYR A 69 -8.67 -2.44 -23.93
N VAL A 70 -8.59 -1.36 -23.15
CA VAL A 70 -9.82 -0.67 -22.70
C VAL A 70 -10.62 -0.04 -23.84
N LEU A 71 -9.97 0.27 -24.96
CA LEU A 71 -10.67 0.77 -26.14
C LEU A 71 -11.52 -0.31 -26.81
N THR A 72 -11.15 -1.59 -26.69
CA THR A 72 -11.89 -2.71 -27.27
C THR A 72 -13.01 -3.24 -26.36
N GLN A 73 -13.09 -2.76 -25.11
CA GLN A 73 -14.09 -3.21 -24.14
C GLN A 73 -15.15 -2.12 -23.92
N ASP A 74 -16.37 -2.34 -24.40
CA ASP A 74 -17.46 -1.36 -24.31
C ASP A 74 -17.93 -1.12 -22.87
N GLU A 75 -17.83 -2.10 -21.97
CA GLU A 75 -18.25 -1.93 -20.59
C GLU A 75 -17.30 -1.04 -19.78
N ILE A 76 -16.06 -0.87 -20.25
CA ILE A 76 -15.08 0.04 -19.63
C ILE A 76 -15.43 1.46 -20.08
N THR A 77 -15.89 2.25 -19.11
CA THR A 77 -16.33 3.63 -19.31
C THR A 77 -15.21 4.63 -19.10
N ARG A 78 -14.23 4.32 -18.21
CA ARG A 78 -13.10 5.20 -17.93
C ARG A 78 -11.84 4.41 -17.59
N PHE A 79 -10.68 4.90 -17.99
CA PHE A 79 -9.36 4.38 -17.65
C PHE A 79 -8.46 5.51 -17.16
N VAL A 80 -7.82 5.31 -16.01
CA VAL A 80 -7.03 6.35 -15.34
C VAL A 80 -5.64 6.41 -15.95
N LEU A 81 -5.31 7.58 -16.50
CA LEU A 81 -4.02 7.88 -17.09
C LEU A 81 -2.93 8.01 -15.99
N LYS A 82 -1.71 7.55 -16.29
CA LYS A 82 -0.51 7.68 -15.45
C LYS A 82 0.74 7.85 -16.33
N GLY A 83 1.91 8.04 -15.72
CA GLY A 83 3.18 8.02 -16.45
C GLY A 83 3.29 9.16 -17.47
N PRO A 84 3.79 8.90 -18.69
CA PRO A 84 4.05 9.91 -19.71
C PRO A 84 2.78 10.56 -20.31
N TYR A 85 1.60 10.07 -19.94
CA TYR A 85 0.29 10.55 -20.41
C TYR A 85 -0.38 11.57 -19.50
N GLN A 86 0.33 12.11 -18.50
CA GLN A 86 -0.22 13.15 -17.62
C GLN A 86 0.16 14.55 -18.10
N ALA A 87 -0.80 15.47 -18.06
CA ALA A 87 -0.51 16.89 -18.22
C ALA A 87 0.35 17.38 -17.03
N LYS A 88 1.38 18.18 -17.32
CA LYS A 88 2.37 18.71 -16.34
C LYS A 88 1.78 19.58 -15.23
N GLU A 89 0.49 19.88 -15.24
CA GLU A 89 -0.18 20.63 -14.18
C GLU A 89 -0.29 19.76 -12.92
N ASN A 90 0.84 19.60 -12.25
CA ASN A 90 1.00 19.07 -10.90
C ASN A 90 0.18 19.93 -9.93
N HIS A 91 -1.13 19.67 -9.89
CA HIS A 91 -1.96 20.14 -8.81
C HIS A 91 -1.45 19.42 -7.57
N PHE A 92 -0.64 20.11 -6.75
CA PHE A 92 -0.13 19.60 -5.48
C PHE A 92 -1.30 19.39 -4.52
N ILE A 93 -1.95 18.24 -4.66
CA ILE A 93 -3.05 17.84 -3.80
C ILE A 93 -2.44 17.23 -2.55
N LYS A 94 -2.59 17.92 -1.42
CA LYS A 94 -2.14 17.44 -0.11
C LYS A 94 -2.77 16.09 0.28
N SER A 95 -3.98 15.81 -0.19
CA SER A 95 -4.72 14.59 0.14
C SER A 95 -5.76 14.24 -0.94
N GLY A 96 -5.80 12.97 -1.34
CA GLY A 96 -6.68 12.47 -2.40
C GLY A 96 -5.98 11.55 -3.39
N LEU A 97 -6.74 11.07 -4.37
CA LEU A 97 -6.28 10.34 -5.54
C LEU A 97 -5.60 11.32 -6.52
N LEU A 98 -4.35 11.06 -6.88
CA LEU A 98 -3.51 11.91 -7.71
C LEU A 98 -2.37 11.10 -8.35
N ILE A 99 -1.60 11.73 -9.23
CA ILE A 99 -0.35 11.18 -9.75
C ILE A 99 0.82 11.75 -8.96
N ASP A 100 1.68 10.88 -8.42
CA ASP A 100 2.82 11.29 -7.59
C ASP A 100 4.02 11.73 -8.44
N SER A 101 5.12 12.12 -7.78
CA SER A 101 6.36 12.51 -8.46
C SER A 101 7.02 11.37 -9.24
N SER A 102 6.70 10.12 -8.90
CA SER A 102 7.13 8.91 -9.59
C SER A 102 6.20 8.54 -10.75
N SER A 103 5.23 9.39 -11.06
CA SER A 103 4.21 9.22 -12.10
C SER A 103 3.27 8.02 -11.88
N GLN A 104 3.11 7.58 -10.64
CA GLN A 104 2.22 6.49 -10.23
C GLN A 104 0.87 7.02 -9.73
N ILE A 105 -0.17 6.20 -9.85
CA ILE A 105 -1.50 6.52 -9.32
C ILE A 105 -1.47 6.26 -7.82
N VAL A 106 -1.63 7.29 -7.00
CA VAL A 106 -1.59 7.16 -5.54
C VAL A 106 -2.78 7.83 -4.87
N TYR A 107 -3.17 7.31 -3.73
CA TYR A 107 -4.06 7.99 -2.80
C TYR A 107 -3.25 8.49 -1.60
N LYS A 108 -3.12 9.83 -1.46
CA LYS A 108 -2.37 10.46 -0.38
C LYS A 108 -3.24 10.93 0.77
N SER A 109 -2.68 10.95 1.97
CA SER A 109 -3.16 11.78 3.07
C SER A 109 -1.99 12.50 3.74
N ALA A 110 -2.12 13.81 3.89
CA ALA A 110 -1.06 14.69 4.40
C ALA A 110 0.32 14.40 3.77
N TYR A 111 0.37 14.37 2.43
CA TYR A 111 1.55 14.09 1.61
C TYR A 111 2.13 12.67 1.66
N LYS A 112 1.60 11.78 2.52
CA LYS A 112 2.05 10.39 2.57
C LYS A 112 1.12 9.47 1.77
N ASP A 113 1.70 8.48 1.09
CA ASP A 113 0.98 7.55 0.23
C ASP A 113 0.28 6.45 1.02
N ILE A 114 -1.04 6.53 1.13
CA ILE A 114 -1.81 5.46 1.78
C ILE A 114 -1.75 4.21 0.91
N SER A 115 -1.91 4.37 -0.40
CA SER A 115 -1.82 3.29 -1.37
C SER A 115 -1.41 3.81 -2.74
N GLU A 116 -0.73 2.95 -3.48
CA GLU A 116 -0.39 3.10 -4.90
C GLU A 116 -1.22 2.11 -5.73
N PHE A 117 -1.43 2.34 -7.02
CA PHE A 117 -2.15 1.47 -7.94
C PHE A 117 -1.46 1.41 -9.31
N ASP A 118 -1.28 0.20 -9.85
CA ASP A 118 -0.56 0.04 -11.12
C ASP A 118 -1.41 0.53 -12.30
N ALA A 119 -2.73 0.30 -12.23
CA ALA A 119 -3.74 0.92 -13.08
C ALA A 119 -5.11 0.94 -12.37
N LEU A 120 -5.99 1.84 -12.81
CA LEU A 120 -7.38 1.93 -12.36
C LEU A 120 -8.30 2.09 -13.58
N PHE A 121 -9.46 1.43 -13.58
CA PHE A 121 -10.50 1.67 -14.56
C PHE A 121 -11.91 1.44 -14.01
N PHE A 122 -12.89 2.00 -14.70
CA PHE A 122 -14.26 2.07 -14.26
C PHE A 122 -15.19 1.47 -15.31
N THR A 123 -16.14 0.71 -14.83
CA THR A 123 -17.35 0.35 -15.56
C THR A 123 -18.52 1.14 -14.99
N LYS A 124 -19.74 0.90 -15.49
CA LYS A 124 -20.94 1.58 -14.98
C LYS A 124 -21.16 1.41 -13.47
N ASP A 125 -20.84 0.25 -12.90
CA ASP A 125 -21.16 -0.12 -11.51
C ASP A 125 -19.93 -0.53 -10.67
N SER A 126 -18.77 -0.66 -11.30
CA SER A 126 -17.57 -1.23 -10.66
C SER A 126 -16.33 -0.38 -10.92
N LEU A 127 -15.43 -0.33 -9.94
CA LEU A 127 -14.05 0.11 -10.08
C LEU A 127 -13.15 -1.12 -10.04
N TYR A 128 -12.26 -1.22 -11.02
CA TYR A 128 -11.21 -2.21 -11.09
C TYR A 128 -9.86 -1.57 -10.79
N PHE A 129 -9.17 -2.10 -9.80
CA PHE A 129 -7.76 -1.79 -9.58
C PHE A 129 -6.90 -2.94 -10.07
N VAL A 130 -5.78 -2.60 -10.70
CA VAL A 130 -4.87 -3.58 -11.28
C VAL A 130 -3.64 -3.71 -10.39
N GLU A 131 -3.26 -4.95 -10.11
CA GLU A 131 -1.96 -5.28 -9.53
C GLU A 131 -1.19 -6.21 -10.45
N MET A 132 0.10 -5.94 -10.56
CA MET A 132 1.02 -6.66 -11.44
C MET A 132 2.15 -7.25 -10.59
N SER A 133 2.61 -8.44 -10.95
CA SER A 133 3.80 -9.02 -10.30
C SER A 133 4.52 -10.03 -11.16
N THR A 134 5.84 -9.88 -11.23
CA THR A 134 6.77 -10.88 -11.77
C THR A 134 7.21 -11.90 -10.71
N SER A 135 6.83 -11.71 -9.43
CA SER A 135 7.19 -12.64 -8.36
C SER A 135 6.39 -13.94 -8.47
N LYS A 136 7.09 -15.07 -8.37
CA LYS A 136 6.44 -16.38 -8.38
C LYS A 136 5.64 -16.65 -7.09
N LYS A 137 5.91 -15.93 -5.99
CA LYS A 137 5.17 -16.05 -4.72
C LYS A 137 4.14 -14.93 -4.59
N THR A 138 2.86 -15.29 -4.45
CA THR A 138 1.74 -14.32 -4.42
C THR A 138 1.29 -13.88 -3.02
N ALA A 139 1.90 -14.42 -1.96
CA ALA A 139 1.46 -14.16 -0.58
C ALA A 139 1.58 -12.68 -0.17
N SER A 140 2.65 -12.00 -0.56
CA SER A 140 2.84 -10.56 -0.31
C SER A 140 1.83 -9.71 -1.08
N LEU A 141 1.52 -10.11 -2.32
CA LEU A 141 0.53 -9.45 -3.17
C LEU A 141 -0.87 -9.50 -2.53
N ASN A 142 -1.30 -10.65 -2.00
CA ASN A 142 -2.57 -10.77 -1.29
C ASN A 142 -2.74 -9.77 -0.14
N LYS A 143 -1.68 -9.52 0.64
CA LYS A 143 -1.72 -8.51 1.73
C LYS A 143 -1.94 -7.09 1.19
N ARG A 144 -1.31 -6.76 0.05
CA ARG A 144 -1.49 -5.45 -0.61
C ARG A 144 -2.92 -5.26 -1.13
N LEU A 145 -3.55 -6.32 -1.63
CA LEU A 145 -4.92 -6.28 -2.14
C LEU A 145 -5.95 -5.89 -1.08
N VAL A 146 -5.81 -6.42 0.13
CA VAL A 146 -6.75 -6.17 1.23
C VAL A 146 -6.82 -4.67 1.56
N LYS A 147 -5.65 -4.03 1.70
CA LYS A 147 -5.53 -2.60 1.96
C LYS A 147 -6.12 -1.75 0.82
N LYS A 148 -5.79 -2.09 -0.42
CA LYS A 148 -6.29 -1.41 -1.64
C LYS A 148 -7.81 -1.50 -1.74
N TYR A 149 -8.33 -2.72 -1.59
CA TYR A 149 -9.77 -2.98 -1.61
C TYR A 149 -10.50 -2.17 -0.53
N ALA A 150 -10.00 -2.20 0.71
CA ALA A 150 -10.64 -1.51 1.82
C ALA A 150 -10.66 0.02 1.62
N LEU A 151 -9.54 0.61 1.18
CA LEU A 151 -9.46 2.03 0.87
C LEU A 151 -10.45 2.42 -0.24
N LEU A 152 -10.45 1.67 -1.36
CA LEU A 152 -11.33 1.95 -2.48
C LEU A 152 -12.80 1.80 -2.11
N LYS A 153 -13.15 0.81 -1.27
CA LYS A 153 -14.52 0.64 -0.78
C LYS A 153 -14.98 1.81 0.09
N MET A 154 -14.07 2.42 0.85
CA MET A 154 -14.36 3.59 1.68
C MET A 154 -14.57 4.86 0.85
N ILE A 155 -13.80 5.07 -0.22
CA ILE A 155 -13.86 6.30 -1.02
C ILE A 155 -14.86 6.21 -2.19
N PHE A 156 -15.22 5.01 -2.64
CA PHE A 156 -16.26 4.74 -3.65
C PHE A 156 -17.35 3.81 -3.09
N PRO A 157 -18.16 4.28 -2.12
CA PRO A 157 -19.11 3.42 -1.41
C PRO A 157 -20.20 2.81 -2.30
N THR A 158 -20.52 3.47 -3.43
CA THR A 158 -21.58 3.05 -4.36
C THR A 158 -21.07 2.10 -5.46
N LEU A 159 -19.76 1.87 -5.57
CA LEU A 159 -19.18 1.00 -6.59
C LEU A 159 -18.84 -0.38 -6.02
N ASN A 160 -18.93 -1.38 -6.90
CA ASN A 160 -18.34 -2.68 -6.69
C ASN A 160 -16.82 -2.58 -6.89
N ILE A 161 -16.03 -2.95 -5.89
CA ILE A 161 -14.57 -2.92 -6.00
C ILE A 161 -14.11 -4.31 -6.45
N LYS A 162 -13.36 -4.34 -7.54
CA LYS A 162 -12.80 -5.56 -8.13
C LYS A 162 -11.31 -5.38 -8.37
N ALA A 163 -10.58 -6.49 -8.42
CA ALA A 163 -9.16 -6.49 -8.73
C ALA A 163 -8.92 -7.24 -10.05
N LEU A 164 -8.01 -6.72 -10.86
CA LEU A 164 -7.39 -7.46 -11.95
C LEU A 164 -5.94 -7.74 -11.54
N ILE A 165 -5.59 -9.02 -11.45
CA ILE A 165 -4.28 -9.47 -11.00
C ILE A 165 -3.54 -10.02 -12.20
N VAL A 166 -2.44 -9.38 -12.60
CA VAL A 166 -1.61 -9.81 -13.72
C VAL A 166 -0.32 -10.39 -13.16
N VAL A 167 -0.11 -11.67 -13.37
CA VAL A 167 1.06 -12.41 -12.88
C VAL A 167 1.72 -13.16 -14.02
N THR A 168 2.99 -13.52 -13.84
CA THR A 168 3.69 -14.33 -14.85
C THR A 168 3.51 -15.82 -14.62
N GLN A 169 3.69 -16.59 -15.68
CA GLN A 169 3.64 -18.06 -15.68
C GLN A 169 4.54 -18.67 -14.59
N GLY A 170 4.10 -19.78 -13.99
CA GLY A 170 4.81 -20.40 -12.86
C GLY A 170 4.56 -19.73 -11.49
N SER A 171 3.71 -18.70 -11.42
CA SER A 171 3.26 -18.15 -10.15
C SER A 171 2.44 -19.15 -9.34
N VAL A 172 2.76 -19.31 -8.06
CA VAL A 172 2.09 -20.24 -7.14
C VAL A 172 1.08 -19.52 -6.24
N GLY A 173 0.08 -20.25 -5.74
CA GLY A 173 -0.92 -19.72 -4.81
C GLY A 173 -2.06 -18.93 -5.46
N LEU A 174 -2.27 -19.08 -6.78
CA LEU A 174 -3.32 -18.36 -7.51
C LEU A 174 -4.75 -18.61 -6.98
N LYS A 175 -4.98 -19.78 -6.38
CA LYS A 175 -6.28 -20.12 -5.76
C LYS A 175 -6.56 -19.35 -4.46
N ASN A 176 -5.56 -18.68 -3.89
CA ASN A 176 -5.68 -17.96 -2.63
C ASN A 176 -6.12 -16.50 -2.82
N PHE A 177 -6.31 -16.04 -4.06
CA PHE A 177 -6.83 -14.71 -4.31
C PHE A 177 -8.31 -14.59 -3.94
N PRO A 178 -8.76 -13.43 -3.45
CA PRO A 178 -10.13 -13.22 -3.03
C PRO A 178 -11.11 -13.24 -4.22
N SER A 179 -12.39 -13.51 -3.96
CA SER A 179 -13.43 -13.65 -5.00
C SER A 179 -13.66 -12.41 -5.86
N TYR A 180 -13.24 -11.23 -5.39
CA TYR A 180 -13.30 -9.99 -6.18
C TYR A 180 -12.14 -9.85 -7.18
N ALA A 181 -11.19 -10.78 -7.21
CA ALA A 181 -10.03 -10.77 -8.09
C ALA A 181 -10.26 -11.62 -9.35
N THR A 182 -9.95 -11.05 -10.51
CA THR A 182 -9.76 -11.78 -11.77
C THR A 182 -8.27 -11.94 -12.00
N ILE A 183 -7.82 -13.13 -12.41
CA ILE A 183 -6.39 -13.45 -12.56
C ILE A 183 -6.07 -13.63 -14.04
N TRP A 184 -5.06 -12.90 -14.50
CA TRP A 184 -4.44 -13.00 -15.81
C TRP A 184 -3.02 -13.52 -15.65
N VAL A 185 -2.67 -14.51 -16.46
CA VAL A 185 -1.33 -15.11 -16.47
C VAL A 185 -0.66 -14.79 -17.80
N THR A 186 0.49 -14.13 -17.74
CA THR A 186 1.28 -13.76 -18.93
C THR A 186 2.58 -14.57 -18.99
N LYS A 187 3.28 -14.50 -20.12
CA LYS A 187 4.70 -14.87 -20.18
C LYS A 187 5.56 -13.96 -19.29
N ASP A 188 6.80 -14.40 -19.06
CA ASP A 188 7.84 -13.56 -18.46
C ASP A 188 8.41 -12.59 -19.50
N LEU A 189 8.96 -11.46 -19.06
CA LEU A 189 9.67 -10.53 -19.93
C LEU A 189 11.07 -11.07 -20.23
N GLU A 190 11.31 -11.47 -21.47
CA GLU A 190 12.57 -12.12 -21.90
C GLU A 190 13.40 -11.29 -22.91
N ASP A 191 12.91 -10.14 -23.37
CA ASP A 191 13.58 -9.27 -24.35
C ASP A 191 14.79 -8.55 -23.72
N LYS A 192 15.93 -9.25 -23.66
CA LYS A 192 17.19 -8.77 -23.06
C LYS A 192 17.71 -7.51 -23.73
N GLU A 193 17.53 -7.39 -25.05
CA GLU A 193 17.99 -6.23 -25.80
C GLU A 193 17.21 -4.97 -25.42
N LEU A 194 15.88 -5.07 -25.34
CA LEU A 194 15.03 -3.99 -24.85
C LEU A 194 15.41 -3.58 -23.42
N ILE A 195 15.54 -4.57 -22.52
CA ILE A 195 15.90 -4.32 -21.12
C ILE A 195 17.21 -3.54 -21.06
N GLU A 196 18.24 -3.98 -21.76
CA GLU A 196 19.55 -3.32 -21.77
C GLU A 196 19.47 -1.89 -22.32
N LYS A 197 18.73 -1.68 -23.41
CA LYS A 197 18.49 -0.34 -23.96
C LYS A 197 17.82 0.58 -22.96
N ILE A 198 16.80 0.11 -22.23
CA ILE A 198 16.09 0.91 -21.20
C ILE A 198 17.02 1.20 -20.01
N ILE A 199 17.86 0.24 -19.59
CA ILE A 199 18.87 0.48 -18.54
C ILE A 199 19.71 1.68 -18.94
N PHE A 200 20.26 1.71 -20.14
CA PHE A 200 21.22 2.77 -20.53
C PHE A 200 20.61 3.98 -21.22
N ALA A 201 19.27 4.02 -21.38
CA ALA A 201 18.57 5.16 -21.94
C ALA A 201 18.95 6.45 -21.19
N LYS A 202 19.41 7.45 -21.95
CA LYS A 202 19.69 8.79 -21.42
C LYS A 202 18.35 9.50 -21.23
N LYS A 203 18.03 9.86 -19.98
CA LYS A 203 16.86 10.69 -19.70
C LYS A 203 17.06 12.07 -20.37
N VAL A 204 16.16 12.46 -21.26
CA VAL A 204 16.04 13.87 -21.64
C VAL A 204 15.43 14.57 -20.43
N LYS A 205 16.21 15.43 -19.76
CA LYS A 205 15.89 15.97 -18.43
C LYS A 205 14.58 16.79 -18.34
N ASN A 206 13.91 17.12 -19.46
CA ASN A 206 12.87 18.15 -19.50
C ASN A 206 11.48 17.70 -20.01
N ASP A 207 11.28 16.46 -20.44
CA ASP A 207 9.98 16.02 -20.99
C ASP A 207 9.32 14.96 -20.10
N VAL A 208 8.58 15.40 -19.09
CA VAL A 208 7.70 14.53 -18.28
C VAL A 208 6.39 14.24 -19.01
N GLN A 209 6.03 15.05 -20.01
CA GLN A 209 4.99 14.72 -20.99
C GLN A 209 5.68 14.58 -22.34
N THR A 210 5.91 13.34 -22.74
CA THR A 210 6.50 13.03 -24.04
C THR A 210 5.50 12.40 -24.99
N LEU A 211 4.41 11.82 -24.47
CA LEU A 211 3.38 11.17 -25.26
C LEU A 211 2.07 11.94 -25.18
N GLU A 212 1.45 12.16 -26.33
CA GLU A 212 0.09 12.66 -26.39
C GLU A 212 -0.87 11.57 -25.91
N VAL A 213 -1.82 11.96 -25.07
CA VAL A 213 -2.93 11.08 -24.69
C VAL A 213 -3.72 10.74 -25.95
N PRO A 214 -3.99 9.46 -26.26
CA PRO A 214 -4.81 9.13 -27.41
C PRO A 214 -6.19 9.77 -27.27
N LYS A 215 -6.72 10.36 -28.34
CA LYS A 215 -8.00 11.09 -28.31
C LYS A 215 -9.17 10.12 -28.14
N ASN A 216 -9.55 9.84 -26.90
CA ASN A 216 -10.71 9.03 -26.54
C ASN A 216 -11.30 9.47 -25.20
N ASP A 217 -12.63 9.43 -25.10
CA ASP A 217 -13.41 9.86 -23.94
C ASP A 217 -13.34 8.90 -22.74
N LYS A 218 -12.89 7.65 -22.95
CA LYS A 218 -12.60 6.72 -21.87
C LYS A 218 -11.39 7.15 -21.05
N TYR A 219 -10.47 7.97 -21.56
CA TYR A 219 -9.30 8.35 -20.78
C TYR A 219 -9.59 9.50 -19.81
N ILE A 220 -9.16 9.33 -18.56
CA ILE A 220 -9.38 10.32 -17.50
C ILE A 220 -8.12 10.50 -16.65
N GLU A 221 -7.85 11.74 -16.27
CA GLU A 221 -6.78 12.06 -15.32
C GLU A 221 -7.25 11.84 -13.88
N ALA A 222 -6.33 11.39 -13.01
CA ALA A 222 -6.65 10.99 -11.65
C ALA A 222 -7.37 12.10 -10.84
N TYR A 223 -6.99 13.36 -11.01
CA TYR A 223 -7.57 14.50 -10.28
C TYR A 223 -9.03 14.81 -10.68
N LYS A 224 -9.50 14.36 -11.85
CA LYS A 224 -10.87 14.55 -12.32
C LYS A 224 -11.85 13.53 -11.71
N ILE A 225 -11.33 12.50 -11.05
CA ILE A 225 -12.13 11.43 -10.48
C ILE A 225 -12.83 11.96 -9.22
N LYS A 226 -14.17 11.80 -9.18
CA LYS A 226 -14.98 12.17 -8.03
C LYS A 226 -15.09 11.00 -7.06
N TYR A 227 -14.78 11.23 -5.79
CA TYR A 227 -14.84 10.23 -4.73
C TYR A 227 -15.08 10.90 -3.38
N LYS A 228 -15.45 10.09 -2.38
CA LYS A 228 -15.54 10.53 -0.99
C LYS A 228 -14.14 10.67 -0.39
N LYS A 229 -13.78 11.85 0.08
CA LYS A 229 -12.50 12.06 0.77
C LYS A 229 -12.42 11.21 2.04
N PHE A 230 -11.27 10.58 2.25
CA PHE A 230 -10.94 9.81 3.44
C PHE A 230 -10.00 10.61 4.37
N PRO A 231 -10.49 11.16 5.50
CA PRO A 231 -9.69 11.94 6.44
C PRO A 231 -8.89 11.01 7.38
N TYR A 232 -7.67 10.65 7.01
CA TYR A 232 -6.88 9.60 7.67
C TYR A 232 -6.68 9.81 9.18
N PHE A 233 -6.06 10.92 9.61
CA PHE A 233 -5.77 11.20 11.03
C PHE A 233 -7.02 11.51 11.84
N PRO A 234 -7.98 12.35 11.37
CA PRO A 234 -9.24 12.55 12.06
C PRO A 234 -10.03 11.26 12.27
N THR A 235 -9.96 10.31 11.32
CA THR A 235 -10.59 8.99 11.49
C THR A 235 -9.90 8.17 12.58
N LEU A 236 -8.56 8.19 12.66
CA LEU A 236 -7.82 7.52 13.73
C LEU A 236 -8.16 8.08 15.12
N GLU A 237 -8.24 9.40 15.24
CA GLU A 237 -8.67 10.08 16.47
C GLU A 237 -10.12 9.76 16.83
N TRP A 238 -11.02 9.74 15.85
CA TRP A 238 -12.41 9.33 16.05
C TRP A 238 -12.49 7.88 16.55
N ILE A 239 -11.69 6.96 15.99
CA ILE A 239 -11.62 5.56 16.43
C ILE A 239 -11.17 5.48 17.89
N LEU A 240 -10.07 6.16 18.25
CA LEU A 240 -9.57 6.23 19.63
C LEU A 240 -10.69 6.70 20.57
N ASN A 241 -11.23 7.90 20.33
CA ASN A 241 -12.21 8.51 21.23
C ASN A 241 -13.49 7.68 21.33
N THR A 242 -13.99 7.14 20.21
CA THR A 242 -15.24 6.35 20.20
C THR A 242 -15.06 5.04 20.97
N SER A 243 -13.91 4.37 20.83
CA SER A 243 -13.63 3.15 21.59
C SER A 243 -13.57 3.35 23.10
N ARG A 244 -13.46 4.61 23.56
CA ARG A 244 -13.35 5.02 24.98
C ARG A 244 -14.65 5.59 25.57
N GLN A 245 -15.73 5.67 24.78
CA GLN A 245 -16.99 6.30 25.21
C GLN A 245 -17.88 5.39 26.06
N ASN A 246 -17.59 4.09 26.14
CA ASN A 246 -18.42 3.15 26.87
C ASN A 246 -18.31 3.38 28.38
N PRO A 247 -19.43 3.56 29.11
CA PRO A 247 -19.38 3.88 30.54
C PRO A 247 -18.90 2.73 31.42
N ARG A 248 -18.91 1.49 30.92
CA ARG A 248 -18.52 0.28 31.67
C ARG A 248 -17.13 -0.22 31.31
N PHE A 249 -16.68 0.03 30.09
CA PHE A 249 -15.44 -0.53 29.57
C PHE A 249 -14.48 0.58 29.20
N VAL A 250 -13.27 0.50 29.76
CA VAL A 250 -12.16 1.40 29.45
C VAL A 250 -11.85 1.39 27.95
N VAL A 251 -11.97 0.24 27.27
CA VAL A 251 -11.97 0.13 25.81
C VAL A 251 -13.10 -0.81 25.38
N ASP A 252 -14.01 -0.32 24.54
CA ASP A 252 -15.12 -1.11 24.00
C ASP A 252 -14.62 -2.00 22.85
N LEU A 253 -14.32 -3.27 23.15
CA LEU A 253 -13.83 -4.21 22.14
C LEU A 253 -14.88 -4.55 21.07
N ARG A 254 -16.18 -4.40 21.36
CA ARG A 254 -17.25 -4.68 20.39
C ARG A 254 -17.36 -3.58 19.33
N PHE A 255 -16.88 -2.37 19.61
CA PHE A 255 -16.80 -1.33 18.60
C PHE A 255 -16.01 -1.80 17.37
N PHE A 256 -14.91 -2.53 17.61
CA PHE A 256 -13.98 -2.99 16.59
C PHE A 256 -14.49 -4.14 15.71
N SER A 257 -15.57 -4.83 16.07
CA SER A 257 -16.08 -5.99 15.33
C SER A 257 -17.06 -5.64 14.20
N SER A 258 -17.32 -4.35 13.96
CA SER A 258 -18.19 -3.94 12.85
C SER A 258 -17.49 -4.06 11.49
N ALA A 259 -18.28 -4.30 10.42
CA ALA A 259 -17.76 -4.37 9.06
C ALA A 259 -16.98 -3.10 8.64
N LYS A 260 -17.43 -1.94 9.10
CA LYS A 260 -16.74 -0.66 8.89
C LYS A 260 -15.37 -0.62 9.57
N MET A 261 -15.29 -1.12 10.81
CA MET A 261 -14.01 -1.20 11.54
C MET A 261 -13.05 -2.22 10.93
N SER A 262 -13.55 -3.31 10.35
CA SER A 262 -12.72 -4.26 9.61
C SER A 262 -12.02 -3.58 8.42
N LEU A 263 -12.74 -2.75 7.64
CA LEU A 263 -12.14 -1.94 6.57
C LEU A 263 -11.08 -0.97 7.09
N TYR A 264 -11.31 -0.32 8.24
CA TYR A 264 -10.30 0.54 8.83
C TYR A 264 -9.06 -0.23 9.28
N PHE A 265 -9.21 -1.38 9.93
CA PHE A 265 -8.07 -2.23 10.25
C PHE A 265 -7.27 -2.62 9.00
N ASP A 266 -7.94 -2.90 7.88
CA ASP A 266 -7.28 -3.25 6.63
C ASP A 266 -6.49 -2.07 6.03
N ILE A 267 -6.97 -0.84 6.24
CA ILE A 267 -6.28 0.39 5.81
C ILE A 267 -5.09 0.73 6.71
N TYR A 268 -5.30 0.75 8.03
CA TYR A 268 -4.32 1.24 9.02
C TYR A 268 -3.34 0.18 9.52
N THR A 269 -3.72 -1.10 9.37
CA THR A 269 -3.10 -2.32 9.95
C THR A 269 -3.06 -2.38 11.48
N LYS A 270 -3.17 -1.23 12.16
CA LYS A 270 -3.19 -1.06 13.61
C LYS A 270 -4.10 0.10 13.99
N LEU A 271 -4.77 -0.03 15.13
CA LEU A 271 -5.63 1.01 15.70
C LEU A 271 -5.15 1.37 17.10
N TYR A 272 -5.11 2.67 17.38
CA TYR A 272 -4.58 3.20 18.62
C TYR A 272 -5.67 3.28 19.67
N ILE A 273 -5.41 2.74 20.86
CA ILE A 273 -6.42 2.59 21.92
C ILE A 273 -6.06 3.28 23.23
N GLY A 274 -4.85 3.83 23.33
CA GLY A 274 -4.40 4.60 24.50
C GLY A 274 -2.89 4.58 24.67
N TYR A 275 -2.44 4.85 25.89
CA TYR A 275 -1.05 4.69 26.31
C TYR A 275 -0.99 4.06 27.71
N THR A 276 0.16 3.48 28.03
CA THR A 276 0.56 3.08 29.39
C THR A 276 1.84 3.82 29.76
N THR A 277 2.13 3.92 31.06
CA THR A 277 3.36 4.57 31.53
C THR A 277 4.57 3.65 31.40
N THR A 278 5.78 4.20 31.45
CA THR A 278 7.01 3.40 31.46
C THR A 278 7.08 2.48 32.69
N GLU A 279 6.62 2.95 33.85
CA GLU A 279 6.60 2.17 35.09
C GLU A 279 5.63 0.97 34.99
N GLU A 280 4.41 1.20 34.52
CA GLU A 280 3.44 0.11 34.30
C GLU A 280 3.90 -0.85 33.20
N PHE A 281 4.55 -0.35 32.16
CA PHE A 281 5.07 -1.22 31.11
C PHE A 281 6.19 -2.14 31.61
N LYS A 282 7.01 -1.69 32.57
CA LYS A 282 8.01 -2.55 33.24
C LYS A 282 7.35 -3.68 34.03
N VAL A 283 6.11 -3.51 34.52
CA VAL A 283 5.35 -4.61 35.14
C VAL A 283 4.92 -5.66 34.10
N LEU A 284 4.68 -5.24 32.85
CA LEU A 284 4.34 -6.14 31.75
C LEU A 284 5.58 -6.79 31.12
N TYR A 285 6.72 -6.10 31.15
CA TYR A 285 8.00 -6.54 30.61
C TYR A 285 9.14 -6.07 31.52
N GLU A 286 9.55 -6.93 32.44
CA GLU A 286 10.53 -6.60 33.49
C GLU A 286 11.91 -6.22 32.91
N GLU A 287 12.32 -6.86 31.83
CA GLU A 287 13.60 -6.60 31.15
C GLU A 287 13.57 -5.34 30.25
N PHE A 288 12.53 -4.51 30.33
CA PHE A 288 12.42 -3.31 29.51
C PHE A 288 13.52 -2.29 29.82
N ASP A 289 14.41 -2.09 28.86
CA ASP A 289 15.63 -1.26 28.97
C ASP A 289 15.64 -0.02 28.04
N LEU A 290 14.60 0.17 27.23
CA LEU A 290 14.56 1.28 26.26
C LEU A 290 14.35 2.64 26.94
N GLU A 291 15.14 3.63 26.52
CA GLU A 291 15.04 5.02 26.99
C GLU A 291 13.90 5.77 26.28
N ALA A 292 12.68 5.64 26.82
CA ALA A 292 11.52 6.35 26.29
C ALA A 292 11.67 7.88 26.44
N ARG A 293 11.48 8.62 25.33
CA ARG A 293 11.49 10.09 25.28
C ARG A 293 10.43 10.74 26.16
N SER A 294 9.33 10.03 26.43
CA SER A 294 8.22 10.45 27.25
C SER A 294 7.73 9.28 28.08
N ASN A 295 7.07 9.55 29.22
CA ASN A 295 6.39 8.53 30.03
C ASN A 295 5.11 7.95 29.38
N MET A 296 5.05 7.93 28.06
CA MET A 296 3.92 7.43 27.27
C MET A 296 4.41 6.35 26.32
N ILE A 297 4.01 5.12 26.59
CA ILE A 297 4.17 3.98 25.69
C ILE A 297 2.83 3.74 25.01
N ILE A 298 2.80 3.95 23.70
CA ILE A 298 1.56 3.94 22.93
C ILE A 298 1.07 2.49 22.78
N VAL A 299 -0.21 2.26 23.06
CA VAL A 299 -0.85 0.95 22.99
C VAL A 299 -1.77 0.87 21.77
N THR A 300 -1.60 -0.18 20.98
CA THR A 300 -2.38 -0.42 19.75
C THR A 300 -2.95 -1.82 19.70
N LEU A 301 -4.07 -1.98 19.00
CA LEU A 301 -4.56 -3.26 18.49
C LEU A 301 -4.02 -3.42 17.07
N GLU A 302 -3.30 -4.50 16.79
CA GLU A 302 -2.67 -4.74 15.49
C GLU A 302 -3.03 -6.12 14.93
N LYS A 303 -3.36 -6.19 13.64
CA LYS A 303 -3.51 -7.46 12.92
C LYS A 303 -2.12 -8.07 12.70
N VAL A 304 -1.71 -8.96 13.60
CA VAL A 304 -0.39 -9.64 13.52
C VAL A 304 -0.35 -10.67 12.39
N ASN A 305 -1.51 -11.21 12.02
CA ASN A 305 -1.73 -11.95 10.78
C ASN A 305 -3.19 -11.73 10.32
N GLN A 306 -3.67 -12.49 9.32
CA GLN A 306 -5.02 -12.29 8.77
C GLN A 306 -6.16 -12.64 9.76
N THR A 307 -5.89 -13.45 10.78
CA THR A 307 -6.91 -14.00 11.69
C THR A 307 -6.71 -13.59 13.15
N GLN A 308 -5.54 -13.07 13.50
CA GLN A 308 -5.16 -12.75 14.87
C GLN A 308 -4.90 -11.26 15.02
N ILE A 309 -5.57 -10.69 16.01
CA ILE A 309 -5.31 -9.34 16.53
C ILE A 309 -4.58 -9.49 17.86
N ASP A 310 -3.62 -8.62 18.10
CA ASP A 310 -2.81 -8.60 19.31
C ASP A 310 -2.60 -7.17 19.80
N ILE A 311 -2.17 -7.02 21.06
CA ILE A 311 -1.68 -5.73 21.56
C ILE A 311 -0.22 -5.54 21.15
N VAL A 312 0.06 -4.39 20.56
CA VAL A 312 1.41 -3.98 20.17
C VAL A 312 1.69 -2.59 20.72
N TYR A 313 2.91 -2.42 21.22
CA TYR A 313 3.37 -1.21 21.86
C TYR A 313 4.34 -0.45 20.96
N TYR A 314 4.32 0.87 21.08
CA TYR A 314 5.23 1.74 20.35
C TYR A 314 5.94 2.68 21.32
N VAL A 315 7.27 2.59 21.34
CA VAL A 315 8.15 3.38 22.21
C VAL A 315 8.96 4.33 21.34
N LYS A 316 8.78 5.63 21.58
CA LYS A 316 9.61 6.68 20.97
C LYS A 316 10.80 6.92 21.88
N GLU A 317 12.01 6.60 21.41
CA GLU A 317 13.24 6.77 22.19
C GLU A 317 13.73 8.23 22.18
N THR A 318 14.59 8.56 23.14
CA THR A 318 15.28 9.86 23.25
C THR A 318 16.04 10.25 21.98
N ASN A 319 16.58 9.26 21.26
CA ASN A 319 17.28 9.42 19.98
C ASN A 319 16.35 9.53 18.74
N ASP A 320 15.05 9.72 18.96
CA ASP A 320 13.99 9.80 17.94
C ASP A 320 13.76 8.52 17.11
N LYS A 321 14.37 7.39 17.45
CA LYS A 321 13.98 6.09 16.89
C LYS A 321 12.64 5.67 17.47
N LEU A 322 11.87 4.97 16.64
CA LEU A 322 10.59 4.41 17.03
C LEU A 322 10.70 2.89 17.05
N LYS A 323 10.49 2.31 18.23
CA LYS A 323 10.52 0.86 18.44
C LYS A 323 9.10 0.32 18.49
N ARG A 324 8.84 -0.74 17.72
CA ARG A 324 7.64 -1.56 17.85
C ARG A 324 7.96 -2.72 18.76
N VAL A 325 7.26 -2.84 19.88
CA VAL A 325 7.44 -3.88 20.90
C VAL A 325 6.20 -4.76 20.93
N ARG A 326 6.36 -6.07 20.79
CA ARG A 326 5.30 -7.06 20.93
C ARG A 326 5.70 -8.08 21.99
N LEU A 327 4.87 -8.20 23.03
CA LEU A 327 5.05 -9.15 24.12
C LEU A 327 4.27 -10.42 23.78
N GLN A 328 4.93 -11.57 23.67
CA GLN A 328 4.32 -12.89 23.52
C GLN A 328 4.69 -13.75 24.73
N GLU A 329 3.95 -14.83 25.00
CA GLU A 329 4.10 -15.64 26.22
C GLU A 329 5.54 -16.06 26.52
N ASN A 330 6.36 -16.33 25.49
CA ASN A 330 7.75 -16.78 25.65
C ASN A 330 8.77 -15.93 24.88
N GLU A 331 8.36 -14.86 24.20
CA GLU A 331 9.28 -14.09 23.34
C GLU A 331 8.84 -12.62 23.24
N VAL A 332 9.81 -11.71 23.36
CA VAL A 332 9.61 -10.28 23.08
C VAL A 332 10.21 -9.93 21.73
N SER A 333 9.39 -9.36 20.84
CA SER A 333 9.85 -8.89 19.54
C SER A 333 9.97 -7.38 19.54
N ILE A 334 11.20 -6.86 19.40
CA ILE A 334 11.50 -5.43 19.26
C ILE A 334 12.00 -5.17 17.84
N LYS A 335 11.37 -4.23 17.14
CA LYS A 335 11.75 -3.86 15.76
C LYS A 335 11.82 -2.36 15.58
N ASP A 336 12.83 -1.91 14.85
CA ASP A 336 12.92 -0.52 14.40
C ASP A 336 11.84 -0.20 13.37
N LYS A 337 11.28 1.01 13.49
CA LYS A 337 10.38 1.60 12.49
C LYS A 337 11.12 2.71 11.75
N GLU A 338 10.84 2.79 10.45
CA GLU A 338 11.38 3.83 9.58
C GLU A 338 11.04 5.23 10.09
N LEU A 339 12.02 6.13 10.05
CA LEU A 339 11.89 7.51 10.52
C LEU A 339 10.76 8.26 9.79
N ASP A 340 10.71 8.07 8.47
CA ASP A 340 9.75 8.72 7.57
C ASP A 340 8.51 7.86 7.28
N GLY A 341 8.38 6.71 7.93
CA GLY A 341 7.23 5.81 7.78
C GLY A 341 5.91 6.42 8.29
N PHE A 342 4.78 5.85 7.86
CA PHE A 342 3.45 6.24 8.39
C PHE A 342 3.36 6.08 9.90
N THR A 343 3.92 5.00 10.44
CA THR A 343 3.86 4.69 11.88
C THR A 343 4.51 5.77 12.74
N ASN A 344 5.61 6.38 12.28
CA ASN A 344 6.23 7.49 13.00
C ASN A 344 5.35 8.73 13.00
N ALA A 345 4.70 9.03 11.86
CA ALA A 345 3.75 10.15 11.78
C ALA A 345 2.50 9.92 12.65
N GLU A 346 1.97 8.69 12.68
CA GLU A 346 0.85 8.31 13.53
C GLU A 346 1.21 8.43 15.02
N VAL A 347 2.35 7.89 15.45
CA VAL A 347 2.80 8.02 16.85
C VAL A 347 3.01 9.48 17.24
N ARG A 348 3.66 10.29 16.38
CA ARG A 348 3.81 11.73 16.62
C ARG A 348 2.48 12.47 16.71
N PHE A 349 1.47 12.03 15.97
CA PHE A 349 0.12 12.57 16.07
C PHE A 349 -0.51 12.19 17.42
N PHE A 350 -0.49 10.92 17.80
CA PHE A 350 -1.08 10.44 19.05
C PHE A 350 -0.40 11.01 20.30
N MET A 351 0.92 11.19 20.31
CA MET A 351 1.62 11.85 21.41
C MET A 351 1.15 13.30 21.67
N LYS A 352 0.47 13.94 20.70
CA LYS A 352 -0.09 15.28 20.86
C LYS A 352 -1.56 15.32 21.31
N ILE A 353 -2.30 14.24 21.10
CA ILE A 353 -3.75 14.18 21.35
C ILE A 353 -4.15 13.23 22.47
N LEU A 354 -3.23 12.37 22.93
CA LEU A 354 -3.45 11.54 24.10
C LEU A 354 -3.50 12.42 25.35
N GLU A 355 -4.36 12.01 26.28
CA GLU A 355 -4.76 12.74 27.49
C GLU A 355 -4.94 11.69 28.60
N GLU A 356 -5.02 12.10 29.87
CA GLU A 356 -5.19 11.18 31.01
C GLU A 356 -6.37 10.19 30.84
N LYS A 357 -7.47 10.61 30.21
CA LYS A 357 -8.61 9.72 29.91
C LYS A 357 -8.27 8.55 28.99
N HIS A 358 -7.14 8.59 28.30
CA HIS A 358 -6.62 7.56 27.38
C HIS A 358 -5.57 6.65 28.04
N HIS A 359 -5.26 6.87 29.32
CA HIS A 359 -4.39 6.00 30.08
C HIS A 359 -4.98 4.58 30.19
N LEU A 360 -4.10 3.59 30.13
CA LEU A 360 -4.36 2.16 30.25
C LEU A 360 -3.45 1.59 31.31
N THR A 361 -4.05 1.15 32.42
CA THR A 361 -3.32 0.46 33.48
C THR A 361 -2.94 -0.97 33.06
N VAL A 362 -2.04 -1.59 33.82
CA VAL A 362 -1.67 -3.01 33.66
C VAL A 362 -2.91 -3.91 33.65
N ASP A 363 -3.87 -3.66 34.54
CA ASP A 363 -5.11 -4.44 34.61
C ASP A 363 -6.02 -4.21 33.41
N ASN A 364 -6.08 -2.98 32.88
CA ASN A 364 -6.80 -2.72 31.65
C ASN A 364 -6.21 -3.50 30.48
N ILE A 365 -4.88 -3.52 30.36
CA ILE A 365 -4.16 -4.24 29.29
C ILE A 365 -4.41 -5.75 29.39
N LYS A 366 -4.24 -6.34 30.59
CA LYS A 366 -4.54 -7.76 30.84
C LYS A 366 -6.00 -8.09 30.52
N HIS A 367 -6.93 -7.22 30.89
CA HIS A 367 -8.35 -7.39 30.59
C HIS A 367 -8.62 -7.36 29.08
N ILE A 368 -7.98 -6.45 28.34
CA ILE A 368 -8.12 -6.37 26.87
C ILE A 368 -7.57 -7.63 26.22
N LEU A 369 -6.35 -8.07 26.59
CA LEU A 369 -5.75 -9.30 26.07
C LEU A 369 -6.65 -10.53 26.29
N LYS A 370 -7.20 -10.67 27.50
CA LYS A 370 -8.11 -11.77 27.84
C LYS A 370 -9.36 -11.82 26.95
N HIS A 371 -9.84 -10.67 26.48
CA HIS A 371 -11.09 -10.56 25.71
C HIS A 371 -10.87 -10.12 24.25
N ILE A 372 -9.64 -10.16 23.75
CA ILE A 372 -9.29 -9.66 22.41
C ILE A 372 -10.01 -10.44 21.29
N SER A 373 -10.41 -11.68 21.57
CA SER A 373 -11.22 -12.54 20.69
C SER A 373 -12.63 -12.01 20.42
N LEU A 374 -13.08 -10.97 21.14
CA LEU A 374 -14.34 -10.27 20.84
C LEU A 374 -14.25 -9.44 19.55
N ILE A 375 -13.04 -9.14 19.08
CA ILE A 375 -12.81 -8.48 17.80
C ILE A 375 -12.79 -9.59 16.73
N LYS A 376 -13.83 -9.63 15.89
CA LYS A 376 -13.99 -10.63 14.82
C LYS A 376 -13.85 -10.01 13.44
#